data_AF-A0A843KET1-F1
#
_entry.id   AF-A0A843KET1-F1
#
_cell.length_a   1.000
_cell.length_b   1.000
_cell.length_c   1.000
_cell.angle_alpha   90.00
_cell.angle_beta   90.00
_cell.angle_gamma   90.00
#
_symmetry.space_group_name_H-M   'P 1'
#
loop_
_entity.id
_entity.type
_entity.pdbx_description
1 polymer ?
#
loop_
_entity_poly.entity_id
_entity_poly.type
_entity_poly.pdbx_seq_one_letter_code
_entity_poly.pdbx_strand_id
1 'polypeptide(L)'
;MQVQVHPRVKNYLDESSEKERLKEGLARLGDDPFTSRSGLDVKELKGKTHDVYRLRIGEHRFEYFVEDGTVWVQNAFRRKRGYVQGR
;
A
#
# COMPACT_ATOMS: atom_id res chain seq x y z
N MET A 1 -9.66 1.50 -11.78
CA MET A 1 -8.48 2.40 -11.72
C MET A 1 -7.23 1.60 -12.01
N GLN A 2 -6.23 2.20 -12.68
CA GLN A 2 -4.96 1.52 -12.94
C GLN A 2 -4.11 1.54 -11.66
N VAL A 3 -3.47 0.43 -11.31
CA VAL A 3 -2.54 0.36 -10.17
C VAL A 3 -1.11 0.35 -10.69
N GLN A 4 -0.33 1.37 -10.34
CA GLN A 4 1.07 1.51 -10.67
C GLN A 4 1.93 1.33 -9.41
N VAL A 5 2.99 0.53 -9.54
CA VAL A 5 3.83 0.13 -8.41
C VAL A 5 5.24 0.64 -8.63
N HIS A 6 5.74 1.46 -7.71
CA HIS A 6 7.10 1.98 -7.77
C HIS A 6 8.13 0.82 -7.74
N PRO A 7 9.27 0.89 -8.46
CA PRO A 7 10.26 -0.20 -8.50
C PRO A 7 10.70 -0.71 -7.13
N ARG A 8 10.88 0.20 -6.17
CA ARG A 8 11.19 -0.16 -4.76
C ARG A 8 10.14 -1.10 -4.12
N VAL A 9 8.86 -0.89 -4.43
CA VAL A 9 7.76 -1.73 -3.93
C VAL A 9 7.75 -3.06 -4.67
N LYS A 10 8.05 -3.07 -5.98
CA LYS A 10 8.21 -4.31 -6.74
C LYS A 10 9.30 -5.20 -6.13
N ASN A 11 10.47 -4.65 -5.80
CA ASN A 11 11.55 -5.39 -5.15
C ASN A 11 11.09 -5.97 -3.80
N TYR A 12 10.40 -5.17 -2.99
CA TYR A 12 9.83 -5.64 -1.72
C TYR A 12 8.82 -6.80 -1.89
N LEU A 13 7.98 -6.75 -2.94
CA LEU A 13 7.07 -7.84 -3.26
C LEU A 13 7.83 -9.10 -3.70
N ASP A 14 8.87 -8.94 -4.50
CA ASP A 14 9.67 -10.05 -5.03
C ASP A 14 10.49 -10.76 -3.93
N GLU A 15 10.89 -10.05 -2.88
CA GLU A 15 11.59 -10.61 -1.70
C GLU A 15 10.63 -11.24 -0.67
N SER A 16 9.32 -11.01 -0.77
CA SER A 16 8.34 -11.49 0.19
C SER A 16 7.88 -12.92 -0.10
N SER A 17 7.85 -13.78 0.92
CA SER A 17 7.23 -15.11 0.83
C SER A 17 5.69 -15.06 0.65
N GLU A 18 5.07 -13.90 0.89
CA GLU A 18 3.62 -13.68 0.70
C GLU A 18 3.30 -12.92 -0.60
N LYS A 19 4.21 -12.91 -1.57
CA LYS A 19 4.14 -12.11 -2.80
C LYS A 19 2.78 -12.14 -3.50
N GLU A 20 2.21 -13.32 -3.72
CA GLU A 20 0.95 -13.52 -4.45
C GLU A 20 -0.19 -12.82 -3.72
N ARG A 21 -0.31 -13.07 -2.41
CA ARG A 21 -1.30 -12.42 -1.54
C ARG A 21 -1.16 -10.89 -1.55
N LEU A 22 0.07 -10.39 -1.53
CA LEU A 22 0.33 -8.95 -1.56
C LEU A 22 -0.07 -8.33 -2.90
N LYS A 23 0.25 -8.99 -4.02
CA LYS A 23 -0.16 -8.55 -5.37
C LYS A 23 -1.67 -8.53 -5.52
N GLU A 24 -2.36 -9.55 -5.05
CA GLU A 24 -3.83 -9.61 -5.06
C GLU A 24 -4.44 -8.45 -4.28
N GLY A 25 -3.95 -8.18 -3.06
CA GLY A 25 -4.44 -7.05 -2.27
C GLY A 25 -4.18 -5.70 -2.93
N LEU A 26 -3.04 -5.51 -3.58
CA LEU A 26 -2.75 -4.29 -4.35
C LEU A 26 -3.65 -4.15 -5.58
N ALA A 27 -3.91 -5.23 -6.30
CA ALA A 27 -4.78 -5.23 -7.47
C ALA A 27 -6.22 -4.80 -7.11
N ARG A 28 -6.71 -5.18 -5.93
CA ARG A 28 -8.04 -4.78 -5.42
C ARG A 28 -8.18 -3.28 -5.19
N LEU A 29 -7.09 -2.51 -5.06
CA LEU A 29 -7.19 -1.04 -5.05
C LEU A 29 -7.74 -0.49 -6.36
N GLY A 30 -7.65 -1.24 -7.46
CA GLY A 30 -8.21 -0.86 -8.74
C GLY A 30 -9.74 -0.71 -8.74
N ASP A 31 -10.45 -1.43 -7.86
CA ASP A 31 -11.92 -1.38 -7.76
C ASP A 31 -12.38 -0.16 -6.95
N ASP A 32 -11.75 0.04 -5.79
CA ASP A 32 -12.02 1.13 -4.87
C ASP A 32 -10.77 1.33 -3.99
N PRO A 33 -10.01 2.42 -4.17
CA PRO A 33 -8.80 2.69 -3.41
C PRO A 33 -9.06 3.49 -2.13
N PHE A 34 -10.29 3.82 -1.78
CA PHE A 34 -10.61 4.75 -0.69
C PHE A 34 -11.23 4.03 0.51
N THR A 35 -12.06 3.02 0.25
CA THR A 35 -12.88 2.39 1.29
C THR A 35 -12.26 1.13 1.88
N SER A 36 -12.17 1.10 3.21
CA SER A 36 -11.84 -0.12 3.95
C SER A 36 -12.95 -1.16 3.80
N ARG A 37 -12.60 -2.40 3.44
CA ARG A 37 -13.55 -3.51 3.23
C ARG A 37 -12.95 -4.86 3.63
N SER A 38 -13.75 -5.92 3.58
CA SER A 38 -13.30 -7.27 3.96
C SER A 38 -12.06 -7.70 3.17
N GLY A 39 -10.95 -7.89 3.88
CA GLY A 39 -9.65 -8.24 3.32
C GLY A 39 -8.84 -7.06 2.74
N LEU A 40 -9.27 -5.82 2.94
CA LEU A 40 -8.60 -4.62 2.46
C LEU A 40 -8.75 -3.47 3.48
N ASP A 41 -7.82 -3.38 4.43
CA ASP A 41 -7.81 -2.31 5.46
C ASP A 41 -7.08 -1.08 4.89
N VAL A 42 -7.89 -0.11 4.45
CA VAL A 42 -7.46 1.17 3.89
C VAL A 42 -7.68 2.27 4.93
N LYS A 43 -6.65 3.09 5.14
CA LYS A 43 -6.74 4.28 6.01
C LYS A 43 -6.06 5.47 5.37
N GLU A 44 -6.76 6.59 5.30
CA GLU A 44 -6.20 7.89 4.96
C GLU A 44 -5.21 8.38 6.03
N LEU A 45 -4.06 8.89 5.59
CA LEU A 45 -3.00 9.45 6.44
C LEU A 45 -3.14 10.97 6.51
N LYS A 46 -3.68 11.47 7.63
CA LYS A 46 -3.82 12.91 7.89
C LYS A 46 -2.46 13.60 8.05
N GLY A 47 -2.37 14.86 7.64
CA GLY A 47 -1.19 15.72 7.85
C GLY A 47 -0.11 15.64 6.76
N LYS A 48 -0.45 15.11 5.58
CA LYS A 48 0.38 15.19 4.36
C LYS A 48 -0.18 16.28 3.44
N THR A 49 0.67 16.89 2.62
CA THR A 49 0.29 17.92 1.64
C THR A 49 -0.64 17.38 0.54
N HIS A 50 -0.67 16.06 0.37
CA HIS A 50 -1.52 15.34 -0.59
C HIS A 50 -2.24 14.20 0.12
N ASP A 51 -3.37 13.76 -0.45
CA ASP A 51 -4.16 12.64 0.05
C ASP A 51 -3.38 11.32 -0.10
N VAL A 52 -2.69 10.93 0.97
CA VAL A 52 -1.97 9.67 1.04
C VAL A 52 -2.80 8.67 1.83
N TYR A 53 -2.91 7.47 1.29
CA TYR A 53 -3.61 6.35 1.89
C TYR A 53 -2.62 5.26 2.28
N ARG A 54 -3.02 4.44 3.25
CA ARG A 54 -2.29 3.26 3.66
C ARG A 54 -3.16 2.03 3.54
N LEU A 55 -2.69 1.04 2.79
CA LEU A 55 -3.24 -0.31 2.74
C LEU A 55 -2.49 -1.22 3.74
N ARG A 56 -3.23 -2.08 4.44
CA ARG A 56 -2.67 -3.15 5.29
C ARG A 56 -3.07 -4.52 4.74
N ILE A 57 -2.07 -5.39 4.56
CA ILE A 57 -2.24 -6.80 4.22
C ILE A 57 -1.39 -7.61 5.18
N GLY A 58 -2.02 -8.18 6.21
CA GLY A 58 -1.30 -8.84 7.30
C GLY A 58 -0.33 -7.88 7.99
N GLU A 59 0.95 -8.24 8.03
CA GLU A 59 2.01 -7.39 8.59
C GLU A 59 2.55 -6.35 7.61
N HIS A 60 2.20 -6.46 6.33
CA HIS A 60 2.70 -5.59 5.27
C HIS A 60 1.82 -4.34 5.17
N ARG A 61 2.48 -3.21 4.96
CA ARG A 61 1.84 -1.91 4.77
C ARG A 61 2.34 -1.29 3.49
N PHE A 62 1.42 -0.65 2.79
CA PHE A 62 1.68 0.06 1.55
C PHE A 62 1.15 1.46 1.67
N GLU A 63 1.91 2.45 1.21
CA GLU A 63 1.44 3.82 1.07
C GLU A 63 1.26 4.13 -0.40
N TYR A 64 0.12 4.76 -0.71
CA TYR A 64 -0.23 5.14 -2.06
C TYR A 64 -1.01 6.44 -2.07
N PHE A 65 -1.11 7.04 -3.24
CA PHE A 65 -1.98 8.17 -3.51
C PHE A 65 -2.72 7.89 -4.82
N VAL A 66 -3.78 8.66 -5.08
CA VAL A 66 -4.59 8.56 -6.29
C VAL A 66 -4.44 9.85 -7.07
N GLU A 67 -4.00 9.76 -8.32
CA GLU A 67 -3.81 10.89 -9.23
C GLU A 67 -4.29 10.48 -10.63
N ASP A 68 -5.13 11.30 -11.25
CA ASP A 68 -5.66 11.08 -12.61
C ASP A 68 -6.22 9.67 -12.85
N GLY A 69 -6.96 9.12 -11.88
CA GLY A 69 -7.56 7.78 -11.99
C GLY A 69 -6.56 6.62 -11.81
N THR A 70 -5.32 6.94 -11.42
CA THR A 70 -4.22 5.99 -11.20
C THR A 70 -3.87 5.92 -9.72
N VAL A 71 -3.76 4.69 -9.21
CA VAL A 71 -3.31 4.40 -7.86
C VAL A 71 -1.80 4.20 -7.90
N TRP A 72 -1.06 5.11 -7.26
CA TRP A 72 0.40 5.09 -7.24
C TRP A 72 0.93 4.56 -5.91
N VAL A 73 1.39 3.31 -5.91
CA VAL A 73 1.94 2.65 -4.72
C VAL A 73 3.42 3.01 -4.58
N GLN A 74 3.72 3.88 -3.61
CA GLN A 74 5.05 4.49 -3.45
C GLN A 74 5.92 3.77 -2.43
N ASN A 75 5.36 3.31 -1.32
CA ASN A 75 6.14 2.67 -0.25
C ASN A 75 5.55 1.31 0.13
N ALA A 76 6.42 0.42 0.59
CA ALA A 76 6.06 -0.85 1.19
C ALA A 76 6.99 -1.16 2.37
N PHE A 77 6.43 -1.62 3.48
CA PHE A 77 7.20 -1.97 4.67
C PHE A 77 6.41 -2.92 5.57
N ARG A 78 7.13 -3.72 6.36
CA ARG A 78 6.51 -4.55 7.41
C ARG A 78 6.28 -3.71 8.65
N ARG A 79 5.26 -4.06 9.42
CA ARG A 79 5.12 -3.60 10.81
C ARG A 79 6.36 -4.03 11.59
N LYS A 80 7.26 -3.08 11.89
CA LYS A 80 8.26 -3.32 12.93
C LYS A 80 7.55 -3.64 14.25
N ARG A 81 7.83 -4.80 14.84
CA ARG A 81 7.57 -5.06 16.27
C ARG A 81 8.50 -4.11 17.03
N GLY A 82 7.96 -2.94 17.39
CA GLY A 82 8.59 -1.87 18.18
C GLY A 82 10.10 -1.69 18.04
N TYR A 83 10.55 -0.83 17.13
CA TYR A 83 11.69 0.08 17.35
C TYR A 83 11.60 1.23 16.35
N VAL A 84 11.71 2.45 16.87
CA VAL A 84 11.67 3.73 16.15
C VAL A 84 12.81 3.75 15.13
N GLN A 85 12.50 4.05 13.88
CA GLN A 85 13.46 4.78 13.06
C GLN A 85 12.69 5.59 12.03
N GLY A 86 12.39 6.82 12.43
CA GLY A 86 12.23 7.90 11.48
C GLY A 86 13.57 8.17 10.82
N ARG A 87 13.52 8.51 9.55
CA ARG A 87 14.50 9.37 8.89
C ARG A 87 13.72 10.31 8.00
#